data_AF-A0A7U2MJP5-F1
#
_entry.id   AF-A0A7U2MJP5-F1
#
_cell.length_a   1.000
_cell.length_b   1.000
_cell.length_c   1.000
_cell.angle_alpha   90.00
_cell.angle_beta   90.00
_cell.angle_gamma   90.00
#
_symmetry.space_group_name_H-M   'P 1'
#
loop_
_entity.id
_entity.type
_entity.pdbx_description
1 polymer ?
#
loop_
_entity_poly.entity_id
_entity_poly.type
_entity_poly.pdbx_seq_one_letter_code
_entity_poly.pdbx_strand_id
1 'polypeptide(L)'
;MDKSQETKFKPAPSPWKNIRAQVVFSFARANHANGLPQGSYSDLEASAPFSDPEKSGKFEGGFSLIMIVRYLESPVGPYDEILWAPGVFQDPRQDKSVKRYRITRIYVSSLDSIYNGRKNWNIPKTLAKFEFIPSDANHPPYRQIKVSLPDTPEEPFVSLDLQPIPLISRPLLPISTAYVPMNLEIVMPPIPQSENWKENGLVGSDNNEWRSVRVDIAGKTGVIKVRGELGDGISFPELNWNGLWFWVDDAKMSCMNVGE
;
A
#
# COMPACT_ATOMS: atom_id res chain seq x y z
N MET A 1 11.42 20.30 -32.49
CA MET A 1 10.15 20.76 -31.90
C MET A 1 9.32 19.53 -31.64
N ASP A 2 9.55 18.89 -30.50
CA ASP A 2 8.77 17.73 -30.09
C ASP A 2 7.49 18.25 -29.47
N LYS A 3 6.33 17.91 -30.05
CA LYS A 3 5.05 18.23 -29.43
C LYS A 3 4.96 17.32 -28.23
N SER A 4 5.32 17.86 -27.06
CA SER A 4 5.04 17.27 -25.76
C SER A 4 3.57 16.87 -25.73
N GLN A 5 3.27 15.59 -25.99
CA GLN A 5 1.94 15.05 -25.82
C GLN A 5 1.65 15.15 -24.32
N GLU A 6 0.84 16.14 -23.95
CA GLU A 6 0.45 16.37 -22.55
C GLU A 6 -0.09 15.06 -21.98
N THR A 7 0.49 14.62 -20.87
CA THR A 7 0.00 13.46 -20.14
C THR A 7 -1.36 13.82 -19.56
N LYS A 8 -2.37 12.96 -19.71
CA LYS A 8 -3.70 13.19 -19.11
C LYS A 8 -3.68 13.27 -17.58
N PHE A 9 -2.61 12.76 -16.96
CA PHE A 9 -2.42 12.78 -15.51
C PHE A 9 -1.91 14.12 -15.04
N LYS A 10 -2.54 14.66 -14.00
CA LYS A 10 -2.10 15.92 -13.38
C LYS A 10 -0.95 15.62 -12.42
N PRO A 11 0.24 16.24 -12.59
CA PRO A 11 1.33 16.07 -11.64
C PRO A 11 0.95 16.60 -10.25
N ALA A 12 1.22 15.79 -9.23
CA ALA A 12 1.08 16.09 -7.82
C ALA A 12 2.38 15.68 -7.12
N PRO A 13 3.42 16.54 -7.14
CA PRO A 13 4.74 16.19 -6.62
C PRO A 13 4.71 15.94 -5.09
N SER A 14 5.66 15.14 -4.62
CA SER A 14 5.98 14.99 -3.20
C SER A 14 6.49 16.32 -2.61
N PRO A 15 6.35 16.59 -1.30
CA PRO A 15 5.67 15.78 -0.28
C PRO A 15 4.16 15.97 -0.29
N TRP A 16 3.42 14.91 0.04
CA TRP A 16 1.98 15.00 0.30
C TRP A 16 1.75 15.16 1.79
N LYS A 17 1.15 16.27 2.20
CA LYS A 17 0.88 16.63 3.60
C LYS A 17 -0.62 16.86 3.81
N ASN A 18 -1.05 16.82 5.07
CA ASN A 18 -2.43 17.09 5.47
C ASN A 18 -3.46 16.18 4.78
N ILE A 19 -3.07 14.94 4.50
CA ILE A 19 -3.98 13.93 3.95
C ILE A 19 -4.97 13.54 5.04
N ARG A 20 -6.25 13.39 4.69
CA ARG A 20 -7.26 12.76 5.56
C ARG A 20 -7.66 11.41 4.99
N ALA A 21 -7.73 10.39 5.84
CA ALA A 21 -8.10 9.05 5.42
C ALA A 21 -8.78 8.25 6.52
N GLN A 22 -9.51 7.20 6.14
CA GLN A 22 -9.88 6.11 7.04
C GLN A 22 -8.93 4.94 6.77
N VAL A 23 -8.40 4.33 7.83
CA VAL A 23 -7.36 3.30 7.70
C VAL A 23 -7.82 2.05 8.43
N VAL A 24 -7.69 0.89 7.78
CA VAL A 24 -7.87 -0.43 8.39
C VAL A 24 -6.59 -1.21 8.15
N PHE A 25 -5.94 -1.72 9.19
CA PHE A 25 -4.65 -2.37 9.05
C PHE A 25 -4.42 -3.50 10.04
N SER A 26 -3.52 -4.39 9.68
CA SER A 26 -2.98 -5.42 10.56
C SER A 26 -1.53 -5.69 10.22
N PHE A 27 -0.82 -6.28 11.17
CA PHE A 27 0.57 -6.65 11.02
C PHE A 27 0.79 -8.03 11.61
N ALA A 28 1.72 -8.77 11.03
CA ALA A 28 2.13 -10.08 11.52
C ALA A 28 3.65 -10.23 11.38
N ARG A 29 4.22 -11.21 12.09
CA ARG A 29 5.64 -11.54 11.92
C ARG A 29 5.81 -12.39 10.67
N ALA A 30 6.63 -11.92 9.74
CA ALA A 30 7.05 -12.66 8.56
C ALA A 30 8.35 -13.44 8.85
N ASN A 31 8.36 -14.71 8.46
CA ASN A 31 9.56 -15.55 8.54
C ASN A 31 10.28 -15.54 7.19
N HIS A 32 11.55 -15.12 7.18
CA HIS A 32 12.40 -15.14 5.98
C HIS A 32 12.44 -16.52 5.32
N ALA A 33 12.46 -17.61 6.09
CA ALA A 33 12.53 -18.97 5.56
C ALA A 33 11.34 -19.36 4.67
N ASN A 34 10.21 -18.66 4.81
CA ASN A 34 9.02 -18.92 4.00
C ASN A 34 9.06 -18.18 2.65
N GLY A 35 10.05 -17.30 2.43
CA GLY A 35 10.10 -16.44 1.24
C GLY A 35 8.92 -15.47 1.17
N LEU A 36 8.71 -14.92 -0.04
CA LEU A 36 7.54 -14.10 -0.33
C LEU A 36 6.40 -14.99 -0.81
N PRO A 37 5.16 -14.79 -0.32
CA PRO A 37 4.01 -15.53 -0.83
C PRO A 37 3.77 -15.18 -2.31
N GLN A 38 3.22 -16.14 -3.07
CA GLN A 38 2.77 -15.90 -4.44
C GLN A 38 1.78 -14.71 -4.49
N GLY A 39 1.77 -13.94 -5.57
CA GLY A 39 0.97 -12.72 -5.68
C GLY A 39 1.60 -11.48 -5.00
N SER A 40 2.78 -11.61 -4.38
CA SER A 40 3.49 -10.47 -3.77
C SER A 40 3.98 -9.42 -4.76
N TYR A 41 4.04 -9.73 -6.06
CA TYR A 41 4.39 -8.81 -7.15
C TYR A 41 3.32 -8.89 -8.25
N SER A 42 3.15 -7.80 -9.00
CA SER A 42 2.41 -7.86 -10.28
C SER A 42 3.25 -8.54 -11.35
N ASP A 43 2.63 -8.97 -12.45
CA ASP A 43 3.36 -9.49 -13.62
C ASP A 43 4.39 -8.49 -14.16
N LEU A 44 4.04 -7.19 -14.18
CA LEU A 44 4.92 -6.13 -14.64
C LEU A 44 6.16 -6.02 -13.74
N GLU A 45 5.99 -5.99 -12.43
CA GLU A 45 7.13 -5.90 -11.49
C GLU A 45 7.89 -7.22 -11.32
N ALA A 46 7.22 -8.38 -11.46
CA ALA A 46 7.82 -9.71 -11.40
C ALA A 46 8.76 -9.98 -12.59
N SER A 47 8.49 -9.36 -13.74
CA SER A 47 9.33 -9.49 -14.94
C SER A 47 10.53 -8.52 -14.96
N ALA A 48 10.66 -7.66 -13.95
CA ALA A 48 11.64 -6.58 -13.89
C ALA A 48 12.65 -6.74 -12.74
N PRO A 49 13.79 -6.00 -12.78
CA PRO A 49 14.78 -5.99 -11.69
C PRO A 49 14.20 -5.73 -10.28
N PHE A 50 13.03 -5.09 -10.19
CA PHE A 50 12.33 -4.80 -8.93
C PHE A 50 12.13 -6.04 -8.05
N SER A 51 11.88 -7.21 -8.65
CA SER A 51 11.66 -8.48 -7.93
C SER A 51 12.89 -9.38 -7.86
N ASP A 52 13.99 -8.99 -8.53
CA ASP A 52 15.25 -9.76 -8.57
C ASP A 52 16.03 -9.54 -7.26
N PRO A 53 16.23 -10.58 -6.43
CA PRO A 53 16.89 -10.43 -5.14
C PRO A 53 18.36 -10.03 -5.22
N GLU A 54 19.04 -10.29 -6.34
CA GLU A 54 20.44 -9.90 -6.53
C GLU A 54 20.57 -8.45 -6.97
N LYS A 55 19.56 -7.89 -7.65
CA LYS A 55 19.54 -6.49 -8.09
C LYS A 55 18.87 -5.55 -7.10
N SER A 56 17.77 -6.00 -6.52
CA SER A 56 16.91 -5.21 -5.64
C SER A 56 17.01 -5.64 -4.17
N GLY A 57 17.91 -6.55 -3.83
CA GLY A 57 18.14 -6.99 -2.45
C GLY A 57 17.19 -8.09 -1.98
N LYS A 58 17.71 -8.95 -1.10
CA LYS A 58 17.03 -10.14 -0.58
C LYS A 58 15.99 -9.76 0.45
N PHE A 59 14.85 -10.45 0.42
CA PHE A 59 13.88 -10.41 1.51
C PHE A 59 14.51 -10.97 2.79
N GLU A 60 14.15 -10.43 3.95
CA GLU A 60 14.76 -10.77 5.25
C GLU A 60 13.71 -10.98 6.36
N GLY A 61 12.42 -11.08 6.02
CA GLY A 61 11.34 -11.23 6.99
C GLY A 61 11.03 -9.91 7.73
N GLY A 62 10.73 -10.00 9.03
CA GLY A 62 10.42 -8.84 9.87
C GLY A 62 8.93 -8.74 10.17
N PHE A 63 8.41 -7.52 10.34
CA PHE A 63 6.97 -7.31 10.48
C PHE A 63 6.34 -7.01 9.12
N SER A 64 5.48 -7.89 8.66
CA SER A 64 4.64 -7.62 7.49
C SER A 64 3.46 -6.73 7.88
N LEU A 65 2.98 -5.93 6.93
CA LEU A 65 1.88 -4.99 7.08
C LEU A 65 0.91 -5.13 5.90
N ILE A 66 -0.38 -5.29 6.23
CA ILE A 66 -1.49 -5.06 5.30
C ILE A 66 -2.23 -3.82 5.76
N MET A 67 -2.52 -2.93 4.82
CA MET A 67 -3.27 -1.72 5.09
C MET A 67 -4.26 -1.46 3.95
N ILE A 68 -5.50 -1.19 4.32
CA ILE A 68 -6.56 -0.71 3.46
C ILE A 68 -6.82 0.73 3.86
N VAL A 69 -6.79 1.65 2.89
CA VAL A 69 -6.93 3.09 3.12
C VAL A 69 -8.03 3.63 2.24
N ARG A 70 -8.93 4.40 2.81
CA ARG A 70 -9.86 5.26 2.09
C ARG A 70 -9.41 6.70 2.26
N TYR A 71 -8.71 7.23 1.26
CA TYR A 71 -8.28 8.62 1.24
C TYR A 71 -9.51 9.51 0.99
N LEU A 72 -9.88 10.29 2.00
CA LEU A 72 -10.97 11.26 1.93
C LEU A 72 -10.48 12.53 1.22
N GLU A 73 -9.25 12.93 1.49
CA GLU A 73 -8.60 14.11 0.91
C GLU A 73 -7.13 13.81 0.63
N SER A 74 -6.70 14.06 -0.61
CA SER A 74 -5.30 13.96 -1.02
C SER A 74 -5.01 14.94 -2.17
N PRO A 75 -3.73 15.19 -2.51
CA PRO A 75 -3.36 16.03 -3.65
C PRO A 75 -3.89 15.55 -5.01
N VAL A 76 -4.29 14.28 -5.12
CA VAL A 76 -4.91 13.69 -6.34
C VAL A 76 -6.40 13.41 -6.18
N GLY A 77 -7.04 13.99 -5.15
CA GLY A 77 -8.44 13.75 -4.81
C GLY A 77 -8.66 12.48 -3.97
N PRO A 78 -9.92 12.13 -3.68
CA PRO A 78 -10.26 10.92 -2.93
C PRO A 78 -9.96 9.66 -3.73
N TYR A 79 -9.48 8.61 -3.07
CA TYR A 79 -9.26 7.28 -3.66
C TYR A 79 -9.13 6.22 -2.57
N ASP A 80 -9.16 4.96 -2.96
CA ASP A 80 -9.03 3.82 -2.08
C ASP A 80 -7.76 3.05 -2.41
N GLU A 81 -7.19 2.38 -1.43
CA GLU A 81 -5.91 1.67 -1.54
C GLU A 81 -5.95 0.39 -0.70
N ILE A 82 -5.33 -0.68 -1.21
CA ILE A 82 -4.86 -1.80 -0.40
C ILE A 82 -3.38 -2.02 -0.72
N LEU A 83 -2.55 -2.14 0.31
CA LEU A 83 -1.11 -2.36 0.17
C LEU A 83 -0.65 -3.57 0.98
N TRP A 84 0.39 -4.21 0.45
CA TRP A 84 1.15 -5.28 1.07
C TRP A 84 2.63 -4.88 1.18
N ALA A 85 3.09 -4.79 2.42
CA ALA A 85 4.51 -4.71 2.74
C ALA A 85 4.92 -6.01 3.47
N PRO A 86 5.58 -6.97 2.79
CA PRO A 86 5.89 -8.27 3.38
C PRO A 86 6.95 -8.21 4.49
N GLY A 87 7.65 -7.09 4.62
CA GLY A 87 8.68 -6.90 5.63
C GLY A 87 9.87 -6.14 5.07
N VAL A 88 11.05 -6.46 5.58
CA VAL A 88 12.29 -5.78 5.23
C VAL A 88 13.09 -6.54 4.17
N PHE A 89 13.84 -5.79 3.39
CA PHE A 89 14.77 -6.26 2.38
C PHE A 89 16.15 -5.66 2.65
N GLN A 90 17.20 -6.35 2.22
CA GLN A 90 18.54 -5.76 2.13
C GLN A 90 18.51 -4.54 1.20
N ASP A 91 19.15 -3.44 1.59
CA ASP A 91 19.33 -2.27 0.71
C ASP A 91 20.69 -2.38 0.00
N PRO A 92 20.74 -2.76 -1.30
CA PRO A 92 22.01 -2.98 -2.00
C PRO A 92 22.79 -1.69 -2.26
N ARG A 93 22.22 -0.51 -1.97
CA ARG A 93 22.91 0.78 -2.07
C ARG A 93 23.77 1.09 -0.84
N GLN A 94 23.53 0.38 0.25
CA GLN A 94 24.17 0.57 1.55
C GLN A 94 25.07 -0.64 1.84
N ASP A 95 25.74 -0.63 3.00
CA ASP A 95 26.39 -1.85 3.47
C ASP A 95 25.37 -3.01 3.59
N LYS A 96 25.87 -4.25 3.51
CA LYS A 96 25.04 -5.46 3.48
C LYS A 96 24.17 -5.67 4.73
N SER A 97 24.36 -4.87 5.79
CA SER A 97 23.63 -5.02 7.05
C SER A 97 22.37 -4.16 7.11
N VAL A 98 22.24 -3.14 6.27
CA VAL A 98 21.10 -2.23 6.29
C VAL A 98 19.87 -2.88 5.67
N LYS A 99 18.79 -2.97 6.47
CA LYS A 99 17.48 -3.49 6.07
C LYS A 99 16.44 -2.37 6.07
N ARG A 100 15.56 -2.40 5.08
CA ARG A 100 14.50 -1.38 4.87
C ARG A 100 13.19 -2.02 4.44
N TYR A 101 12.07 -1.43 4.83
CA TYR A 101 10.76 -1.93 4.42
C TYR A 101 10.53 -1.70 2.92
N ARG A 102 9.72 -2.56 2.30
CA ARG A 102 9.31 -2.42 0.90
C ARG A 102 7.83 -2.76 0.76
N ILE A 103 7.11 -1.97 -0.03
CA ILE A 103 5.78 -2.31 -0.51
C ILE A 103 5.96 -3.09 -1.81
N THR A 104 5.51 -4.34 -1.87
CA THR A 104 5.70 -5.18 -3.07
C THR A 104 4.45 -5.28 -3.94
N ARG A 105 3.26 -5.13 -3.32
CA ARG A 105 1.98 -5.14 -4.02
C ARG A 105 1.09 -4.03 -3.48
N ILE A 106 0.45 -3.30 -4.38
CA ILE A 106 -0.49 -2.24 -4.01
C ILE A 106 -1.49 -2.00 -5.14
N TYR A 107 -2.76 -1.89 -4.75
CA TYR A 107 -3.86 -1.54 -5.64
C TYR A 107 -4.50 -0.24 -5.19
N VAL A 108 -4.95 0.56 -6.15
CA VAL A 108 -5.68 1.82 -5.89
C VAL A 108 -6.87 1.99 -6.83
N SER A 109 -7.85 2.81 -6.46
CA SER A 109 -9.04 3.11 -7.28
C SER A 109 -8.89 4.29 -8.24
N SER A 110 -7.72 4.93 -8.31
CA SER A 110 -7.49 6.14 -9.13
C SER A 110 -6.22 6.06 -9.96
N LEU A 111 -6.34 6.34 -11.27
CA LEU A 111 -5.19 6.41 -12.18
C LEU A 111 -4.23 7.56 -11.85
N ASP A 112 -4.73 8.71 -11.36
CA ASP A 112 -3.86 9.82 -10.92
C ASP A 112 -3.03 9.41 -9.69
N SER A 113 -3.58 8.58 -8.79
CA SER A 113 -2.83 8.00 -7.67
C SER A 113 -1.76 7.02 -8.16
N ILE A 114 -2.05 6.21 -9.19
CA ILE A 114 -1.07 5.31 -9.82
C ILE A 114 0.10 6.12 -10.37
N TYR A 115 -0.18 7.06 -11.28
CA TYR A 115 0.84 7.84 -11.96
C TYR A 115 1.74 8.60 -10.98
N ASN A 116 1.14 9.35 -10.05
CA ASN A 116 1.92 10.14 -9.11
C ASN A 116 2.63 9.28 -8.07
N GLY A 117 2.04 8.18 -7.60
CA GLY A 117 2.67 7.28 -6.65
C GLY A 117 3.91 6.58 -7.21
N ARG A 118 3.82 6.13 -8.46
CA ARG A 118 4.93 5.54 -9.21
C ARG A 118 6.03 6.58 -9.45
N LYS A 119 5.67 7.76 -9.96
CA LYS A 119 6.61 8.84 -10.29
C LYS A 119 7.36 9.38 -9.06
N ASN A 120 6.63 9.65 -7.98
CA ASN A 120 7.21 10.28 -6.78
C ASN A 120 8.07 9.30 -5.97
N TRP A 121 7.63 8.04 -5.82
CA TRP A 121 8.17 7.13 -4.81
C TRP A 121 8.50 5.73 -5.31
N ASN A 122 8.42 5.45 -6.62
CA ASN A 122 8.56 4.10 -7.18
C ASN A 122 7.62 3.06 -6.53
N ILE A 123 6.46 3.47 -6.02
CA ILE A 123 5.51 2.54 -5.42
C ILE A 123 4.73 1.85 -6.55
N PRO A 124 4.69 0.50 -6.63
CA PRO A 124 4.16 -0.24 -7.78
C PRO A 124 2.62 -0.30 -7.81
N LYS A 125 1.96 0.85 -7.72
CA LYS A 125 0.50 0.97 -7.72
C LYS A 125 -0.08 0.43 -9.03
N THR A 126 -1.19 -0.29 -8.91
CA THR A 126 -1.99 -0.82 -10.02
C THR A 126 -3.48 -0.57 -9.77
N LEU A 127 -4.32 -0.61 -10.80
CA LEU A 127 -5.74 -0.25 -10.68
C LEU A 127 -6.56 -1.42 -10.12
N ALA A 128 -7.47 -1.15 -9.18
CA ALA A 128 -8.52 -2.07 -8.75
C ALA A 128 -9.83 -1.33 -8.45
N LYS A 129 -10.90 -2.10 -8.31
CA LYS A 129 -12.21 -1.63 -7.83
C LYS A 129 -12.35 -1.96 -6.36
N PHE A 130 -12.94 -1.04 -5.61
CA PHE A 130 -13.14 -1.16 -4.17
C PHE A 130 -14.63 -0.99 -3.85
N GLU A 131 -15.15 -1.87 -3.00
CA GLU A 131 -16.50 -1.78 -2.47
C GLU A 131 -16.44 -1.72 -0.95
N PHE A 132 -16.92 -0.63 -0.36
CA PHE A 132 -17.04 -0.46 1.09
C PHE A 132 -18.50 -0.48 1.47
N ILE A 133 -18.96 -1.57 2.09
CA ILE A 133 -20.35 -1.78 2.42
C ILE A 133 -20.63 -1.21 3.82
N PRO A 134 -21.52 -0.22 3.97
CA PRO A 134 -21.79 0.43 5.25
C PRO A 134 -22.27 -0.53 6.34
N SER A 135 -21.94 -0.21 7.58
CA SER A 135 -22.42 -0.88 8.78
C SER A 135 -23.56 -0.10 9.44
N ASP A 136 -24.50 -0.81 10.05
CA ASP A 136 -25.48 -0.19 10.97
C ASP A 136 -24.86 0.17 12.32
N ALA A 137 -23.68 -0.36 12.63
CA ALA A 137 -22.91 0.02 13.81
C ALA A 137 -22.14 1.33 13.56
N ASN A 138 -22.02 2.18 14.58
CA ASN A 138 -21.24 3.42 14.47
C ASN A 138 -19.75 3.18 14.19
N HIS A 139 -19.19 2.04 14.61
CA HIS A 139 -17.74 1.78 14.59
C HIS A 139 -17.43 0.29 14.40
N PRO A 140 -16.68 -0.12 13.35
CA PRO A 140 -16.26 0.69 12.20
C PRO A 140 -17.45 1.03 11.28
N PRO A 141 -17.34 2.06 10.41
CA PRO A 141 -18.44 2.50 9.54
C PRO A 141 -18.78 1.52 8.41
N TYR A 142 -18.01 0.44 8.24
CA TYR A 142 -18.19 -0.55 7.19
C TYR A 142 -18.28 -1.94 7.82
N ARG A 143 -19.20 -2.76 7.31
CA ARG A 143 -19.32 -4.18 7.70
C ARG A 143 -18.56 -5.12 6.78
N GLN A 144 -18.28 -4.67 5.54
CA GLN A 144 -17.56 -5.47 4.56
C GLN A 144 -16.74 -4.58 3.63
N ILE A 145 -15.57 -5.06 3.23
CA ILE A 145 -14.70 -4.44 2.23
C ILE A 145 -14.37 -5.49 1.17
N LYS A 146 -14.54 -5.15 -0.11
CA LYS A 146 -14.14 -5.99 -1.23
C LYS A 146 -13.19 -5.27 -2.17
N VAL A 147 -12.29 -6.02 -2.78
CA VAL A 147 -11.38 -5.53 -3.82
C VAL A 147 -11.38 -6.52 -4.98
N SER A 148 -11.60 -6.02 -6.19
CA SER A 148 -11.65 -6.79 -7.43
C SER A 148 -10.82 -6.14 -8.53
N LEU A 149 -10.39 -6.94 -9.50
CA LEU A 149 -9.73 -6.41 -10.68
C LEU A 149 -10.74 -5.64 -11.54
N PRO A 150 -10.31 -4.62 -12.30
CA PRO A 150 -11.22 -3.87 -13.16
C PRO A 150 -11.97 -4.73 -14.18
N ASP A 151 -11.29 -5.76 -14.70
CA ASP A 151 -11.76 -6.67 -15.75
C ASP A 151 -12.74 -7.75 -15.23
N THR A 152 -12.60 -8.14 -13.96
CA THR A 152 -13.44 -9.14 -13.28
C THR A 152 -14.06 -8.56 -12.00
N PRO A 153 -14.89 -7.50 -12.11
CA PRO A 153 -15.38 -6.76 -10.94
C PRO A 153 -16.23 -7.60 -9.98
N GLU A 154 -16.90 -8.63 -10.49
CA GLU A 154 -17.79 -9.52 -9.74
C GLU A 154 -17.04 -10.63 -8.97
N GLU A 155 -15.73 -10.77 -9.22
CA GLU A 155 -14.86 -11.80 -8.63
C GLU A 155 -13.82 -11.12 -7.73
N PRO A 156 -14.18 -10.78 -6.48
CA PRO A 156 -13.25 -10.12 -5.57
C PRO A 156 -12.12 -11.08 -5.15
N PHE A 157 -10.87 -10.63 -5.29
CA PHE A 157 -9.70 -11.33 -4.75
C PHE A 157 -9.46 -10.99 -3.26
N VAL A 158 -10.13 -9.96 -2.74
CA VAL A 158 -10.23 -9.68 -1.30
C VAL A 158 -11.69 -9.48 -0.96
N SER A 159 -12.18 -10.18 0.08
CA SER A 159 -13.51 -10.00 0.64
C SER A 159 -13.43 -10.17 2.17
N LEU A 160 -13.51 -9.05 2.88
CA LEU A 160 -13.32 -8.99 4.32
C LEU A 160 -14.60 -8.55 5.03
N ASP A 161 -15.04 -9.33 6.01
CA ASP A 161 -16.08 -8.97 6.97
C ASP A 161 -15.45 -8.29 8.19
N LEU A 162 -15.94 -7.09 8.51
CA LEU A 162 -15.50 -6.27 9.62
C LEU A 162 -16.54 -6.37 10.74
N GLN A 163 -16.15 -7.02 11.82
CA GLN A 163 -17.02 -7.27 12.97
C GLN A 163 -16.62 -6.36 14.13
N PRO A 164 -17.53 -5.48 14.60
CA PRO A 164 -17.26 -4.66 15.77
C PRO A 164 -17.13 -5.54 17.02
N ILE A 165 -16.22 -5.13 17.89
CA ILE A 165 -16.02 -5.70 19.22
C ILE A 165 -16.58 -4.70 20.24
N PRO A 166 -17.54 -5.10 21.10
CA PRO A 166 -18.11 -4.21 22.10
C PRO A 166 -17.04 -3.47 22.90
N LEU A 167 -17.27 -2.16 23.08
CA LEU A 167 -16.42 -1.22 23.82
C LEU A 167 -15.08 -0.83 23.16
N ILE A 168 -14.38 -1.74 22.48
CA ILE A 168 -13.02 -1.47 21.96
C ILE A 168 -12.96 -1.09 20.47
N SER A 169 -14.06 -1.22 19.72
CA SER A 169 -14.12 -0.72 18.35
C SER A 169 -14.26 0.80 18.26
N ARG A 170 -14.55 1.50 19.36
CA ARG A 170 -14.55 2.97 19.35
C ARG A 170 -13.12 3.50 19.20
N PRO A 171 -12.84 4.45 18.29
CA PRO A 171 -11.49 4.93 18.04
C PRO A 171 -11.10 5.94 19.11
N LEU A 172 -10.63 5.46 20.25
CA LEU A 172 -10.35 6.29 21.42
C LEU A 172 -8.86 6.35 21.76
N LEU A 173 -8.07 5.39 21.30
CA LEU A 173 -6.64 5.29 21.64
C LEU A 173 -5.81 6.11 20.65
N PRO A 174 -5.11 7.18 21.07
CA PRO A 174 -4.29 7.96 20.16
C PRO A 174 -3.11 7.10 19.67
N ILE A 175 -2.86 7.15 18.36
CA ILE A 175 -1.69 6.54 17.74
C ILE A 175 -0.98 7.58 16.88
N SER A 176 0.34 7.43 16.76
CA SER A 176 1.15 8.12 15.77
C SER A 176 2.35 7.25 15.41
N THR A 177 2.57 7.04 14.12
CA THR A 177 3.75 6.29 13.65
C THR A 177 5.05 7.05 13.93
N ALA A 178 5.01 8.36 14.17
CA ALA A 178 6.18 9.15 14.55
C ALA A 178 6.77 8.77 15.92
N TYR A 179 5.98 8.11 16.79
CA TYR A 179 6.44 7.62 18.09
C TYR A 179 6.82 6.14 18.08
N VAL A 180 6.72 5.44 16.95
CA VAL A 180 7.13 4.05 16.84
C VAL A 180 8.67 4.01 16.83
N PRO A 181 9.34 3.33 17.78
CA PRO A 181 10.80 3.31 17.89
C PRO A 181 11.43 2.32 16.89
N MET A 182 10.93 2.28 15.66
CA MET A 182 11.43 1.48 14.54
C MET A 182 11.68 2.40 13.35
N ASN A 183 12.69 2.08 12.54
CA ASN A 183 12.83 2.76 11.26
C ASN A 183 11.76 2.23 10.28
N LEU A 184 10.73 3.03 10.03
CA LEU A 184 9.63 2.74 9.11
C LEU A 184 9.88 3.35 7.71
N GLU A 185 11.11 3.73 7.39
CA GLU A 185 11.51 4.12 6.04
C GLU A 185 11.23 2.98 5.06
N ILE A 186 10.49 3.31 4.01
CA ILE A 186 10.21 2.42 2.89
C ILE A 186 11.17 2.79 1.77
N VAL A 187 11.94 1.80 1.31
CA VAL A 187 12.90 1.94 0.22
C VAL A 187 12.43 1.14 -0.99
N MET A 188 12.29 1.85 -2.10
CA MET A 188 11.72 1.35 -3.33
C MET A 188 12.77 1.32 -4.45
N PRO A 189 13.09 0.13 -5.00
CA PRO A 189 13.91 0.01 -6.19
C PRO A 189 13.23 0.65 -7.41
N PRO A 190 13.97 0.83 -8.52
CA PRO A 190 13.37 1.23 -9.78
C PRO A 190 12.28 0.27 -10.23
N ILE A 191 11.18 0.82 -10.72
CA ILE A 191 10.03 0.09 -11.25
C ILE A 191 9.96 0.21 -12.78
N PRO A 192 9.52 -0.85 -13.48
CA PRO A 192 9.35 -0.83 -14.93
C PRO A 192 8.20 0.08 -15.38
N GLN A 193 8.23 0.46 -16.65
CA GLN A 193 7.15 1.19 -17.33
C GLN A 193 6.29 0.23 -18.16
N SER A 194 4.98 0.43 -18.17
CA SER A 194 4.07 -0.25 -19.11
C SER A 194 4.13 0.39 -20.51
N GLU A 195 3.95 -0.40 -21.57
CA GLU A 195 3.81 0.13 -22.94
C GLU A 195 2.68 1.16 -23.05
N ASN A 196 1.57 0.92 -22.33
CA ASN A 196 0.38 1.77 -22.32
C ASN A 196 0.33 2.73 -21.11
N TRP A 197 1.49 3.14 -20.58
CA TRP A 197 1.57 3.98 -19.37
C TRP A 197 0.77 5.28 -19.48
N LYS A 198 0.66 5.86 -20.69
CA LYS A 198 -0.14 7.08 -20.92
C LYS A 198 -1.63 6.87 -20.66
N GLU A 199 -2.11 5.64 -20.75
CA GLU A 199 -3.50 5.27 -20.54
C GLU A 199 -3.74 4.76 -19.11
N ASN A 200 -2.87 3.89 -18.61
CA ASN A 200 -3.05 3.21 -17.32
C ASN A 200 -2.26 3.82 -16.15
N GLY A 201 -1.42 4.84 -16.41
CA GLY A 201 -0.63 5.53 -15.39
C GLY A 201 0.60 4.76 -14.91
N LEU A 202 0.88 3.56 -15.44
CA LEU A 202 1.99 2.69 -15.02
C LEU A 202 3.35 3.20 -15.57
N VAL A 203 3.72 4.41 -15.20
CA VAL A 203 5.02 5.03 -15.52
C VAL A 203 6.14 4.33 -14.77
N GLY A 204 7.31 4.19 -15.42
CA GLY A 204 8.50 3.63 -14.78
C GLY A 204 9.27 4.68 -13.98
N SER A 205 10.36 4.25 -13.35
CA SER A 205 11.27 5.14 -12.65
C SER A 205 12.11 5.98 -13.61
N ASP A 206 12.30 7.25 -13.25
CA ASP A 206 13.25 8.12 -13.93
C ASP A 206 14.69 7.65 -13.65
N ASN A 207 15.52 7.54 -14.70
CA ASN A 207 16.96 7.25 -14.62
C ASN A 207 17.37 6.03 -13.78
N ASN A 208 16.47 5.05 -13.58
CA ASN A 208 16.68 3.93 -12.67
C ASN A 208 17.06 4.37 -11.24
N GLU A 209 16.52 5.50 -10.78
CA GLU A 209 16.74 5.99 -9.42
C GLU A 209 15.94 5.18 -8.41
N TRP A 210 16.56 4.91 -7.25
CA TRP A 210 15.85 4.40 -6.08
C TRP A 210 15.16 5.56 -5.34
N ARG A 211 14.03 5.28 -4.71
CA ARG A 211 13.27 6.26 -3.92
C ARG A 211 13.13 5.78 -2.49
N SER A 212 13.17 6.72 -1.54
CA SER A 212 12.88 6.49 -0.14
C SER A 212 11.68 7.34 0.27
N VAL A 213 10.72 6.74 0.96
CA VAL A 213 9.51 7.41 1.44
C VAL A 213 9.25 7.07 2.89
N ARG A 214 8.81 8.07 3.64
CA ARG A 214 8.26 7.92 4.99
C ARG A 214 6.78 8.26 4.96
N VAL A 215 5.98 7.37 5.56
CA VAL A 215 4.54 7.58 5.75
C VAL A 215 4.27 7.78 7.22
N ASP A 216 3.82 8.97 7.58
CA ASP A 216 3.35 9.26 8.93
C ASP A 216 1.82 9.12 8.98
N ILE A 217 1.31 8.45 10.00
CA ILE A 217 -0.12 8.26 10.26
C ILE A 217 -0.36 8.62 11.72
N ALA A 218 -1.30 9.53 11.97
CA ALA A 218 -1.74 9.90 13.29
C ALA A 218 -3.26 9.94 13.37
N GLY A 219 -3.83 9.50 14.48
CA GLY A 219 -5.28 9.49 14.67
C GLY A 219 -5.67 8.76 15.94
N LYS A 220 -6.95 8.43 16.07
CA LYS A 220 -7.43 7.56 17.15
C LYS A 220 -7.80 6.21 16.57
N THR A 221 -7.27 5.15 17.17
CA THR A 221 -7.49 3.78 16.73
C THR A 221 -8.52 3.07 17.61
N GLY A 222 -9.29 2.19 16.98
CA GLY A 222 -10.10 1.16 17.62
C GLY A 222 -9.67 -0.23 17.12
N VAL A 223 -10.17 -1.27 17.79
CA VAL A 223 -9.89 -2.66 17.43
C VAL A 223 -11.14 -3.29 16.81
N ILE A 224 -10.96 -4.02 15.71
CA ILE A 224 -12.03 -4.73 15.01
C ILE A 224 -11.61 -6.18 14.79
N LYS A 225 -12.60 -7.06 14.67
CA LYS A 225 -12.35 -8.44 14.26
C LYS A 225 -12.61 -8.56 12.76
N VAL A 226 -11.63 -9.08 12.03
CA VAL A 226 -11.72 -9.27 10.58
C VAL A 226 -11.73 -10.75 10.24
N ARG A 227 -12.58 -11.11 9.30
CA ARG A 227 -12.69 -12.46 8.71
C ARG A 227 -12.83 -12.36 7.20
N GLY A 228 -12.56 -13.44 6.49
CA GLY A 228 -12.83 -13.57 5.07
C GLY A 228 -11.59 -13.96 4.29
N GLU A 229 -11.59 -13.58 3.02
CA GLU A 229 -10.54 -13.91 2.05
C GLU A 229 -9.66 -12.68 1.84
N LEU A 230 -8.36 -12.84 2.09
CA LEU A 230 -7.36 -11.80 1.90
C LEU A 230 -6.36 -12.28 0.85
N GLY A 231 -6.69 -12.07 -0.41
CA GLY A 231 -5.91 -12.50 -1.55
C GLY A 231 -6.28 -13.90 -2.04
N ASP A 232 -5.90 -14.15 -3.29
CA ASP A 232 -6.18 -15.36 -4.08
C ASP A 232 -4.87 -16.10 -4.45
N GLY A 233 -3.72 -15.60 -4.00
CA GLY A 233 -2.39 -16.12 -4.33
C GLY A 233 -1.94 -15.79 -5.77
N ILE A 234 -2.74 -15.06 -6.54
CA ILE A 234 -2.47 -14.71 -7.94
C ILE A 234 -2.45 -13.19 -8.08
N SER A 235 -3.60 -12.55 -7.91
CA SER A 235 -3.79 -11.10 -7.95
C SER A 235 -3.14 -10.45 -6.73
N PHE A 236 -3.30 -11.06 -5.56
CA PHE A 236 -2.79 -10.56 -4.28
C PHE A 236 -2.38 -11.75 -3.41
N PRO A 237 -1.36 -11.62 -2.54
CA PRO A 237 -0.95 -12.76 -1.71
C PRO A 237 -2.09 -13.27 -0.85
N GLU A 238 -2.27 -14.59 -0.85
CA GLU A 238 -3.22 -15.26 0.03
C GLU A 238 -2.66 -15.24 1.46
N LEU A 239 -3.32 -14.50 2.35
CA LEU A 239 -2.87 -14.26 3.73
C LEU A 239 -3.91 -14.73 4.73
N ASN A 240 -3.55 -15.72 5.53
CA ASN A 240 -4.38 -16.26 6.62
C ASN A 240 -4.39 -15.34 7.86
N TRP A 241 -4.79 -14.07 7.69
CA TRP A 241 -4.70 -13.02 8.71
C TRP A 241 -6.06 -12.67 9.34
N ASN A 242 -6.92 -13.67 9.46
CA ASN A 242 -8.15 -13.54 10.23
C ASN A 242 -7.82 -13.28 11.71
N GLY A 243 -8.54 -12.35 12.35
CA GLY A 243 -8.28 -12.01 13.75
C GLY A 243 -8.48 -10.54 14.09
N LEU A 244 -7.64 -10.02 14.99
CA LEU A 244 -7.71 -8.64 15.44
C LEU A 244 -6.97 -7.72 14.47
N TRP A 245 -7.66 -6.68 14.06
CA TRP A 245 -7.17 -5.61 13.20
C TRP A 245 -7.41 -4.27 13.90
N PHE A 246 -6.74 -3.24 13.42
CA PHE A 246 -6.88 -1.88 13.91
C PHE A 246 -7.58 -1.04 12.85
N TRP A 247 -8.39 -0.09 13.30
CA TRP A 247 -8.97 0.89 12.40
C TRP A 247 -8.85 2.29 12.98
N VAL A 248 -8.60 3.26 12.11
CA VAL A 248 -8.44 4.67 12.46
C VAL A 248 -9.47 5.45 11.67
N ASP A 249 -10.30 6.18 12.38
CA ASP A 249 -11.20 7.16 11.76
C ASP A 249 -10.48 8.49 11.60
N ASP A 250 -10.72 9.16 10.48
CA ASP A 250 -10.16 10.47 10.15
C ASP A 250 -8.65 10.63 10.47
N ALA A 251 -7.86 9.64 10.05
CA ALA A 251 -6.42 9.65 10.16
C ALA A 251 -5.81 10.84 9.41
N LYS A 252 -4.88 11.52 10.06
CA LYS A 252 -4.00 12.50 9.44
C LYS A 252 -2.75 11.80 8.92
N MET A 253 -2.47 11.95 7.63
CA MET A 253 -1.32 11.29 7.00
C MET A 253 -0.40 12.28 6.29
N SER A 254 0.86 11.89 6.15
CA SER A 254 1.80 12.52 5.21
C SER A 254 2.71 11.49 4.57
N CYS A 255 3.01 11.68 3.30
CA CYS A 255 3.97 10.90 2.52
C CYS A 255 5.11 11.84 2.11
N MET A 256 6.32 11.58 2.61
CA MET A 256 7.46 12.48 2.46
C MET A 256 8.67 11.73 1.93
N ASN A 257 9.42 12.37 1.03
CA ASN A 257 10.73 11.88 0.61
C ASN A 257 11.67 11.87 1.82
N VAL A 258 12.54 10.87 1.90
CA VAL A 258 13.59 10.81 2.92
C VAL A 258 14.90 11.28 2.28
N GLY A 259 15.55 12.27 2.89
CA GLY A 259 16.87 12.76 2.45
C GLY A 259 16.86 13.92 1.45
N GLU A 260 15.78 14.71 1.40
CA GLU A 260 15.81 16.08 0.84
C GLU A 260 16.27 17.10 1.89
#